data_AF-A0A0D0H7W9-F1
#
_entry.id   AF-A0A0D0H7W9-F1
#
_cell.length_a   1.000
_cell.length_b   1.000
_cell.length_c   1.000
_cell.angle_alpha   90.00
_cell.angle_beta   90.00
_cell.angle_gamma   90.00
#
_symmetry.space_group_name_H-M   'P 1'
#
loop_
_entity.id
_entity.type
_entity.pdbx_description
1 polymer ?
#
loop_
_entity_poly.entity_id
_entity_poly.type
_entity_poly.pdbx_seq_one_letter_code
_entity_poly.pdbx_strand_id
1 'polypeptide(L)'
;MLRLLFFIGAGIVLGGIVAVIVGPPGAATWAFPVGMPAMIIAATLVLVGRSLRGVSLPPRELVDGALGDGRVGLARVDKLTQTGTYINEQPVCDIEITVRPVGGGVYRTVVRRIVQLTEIPRFQPGTRHVVAIVTEGKPDVIFTDENAHADIWADTEFPPAVAAGDVLPPGAGNLRADGSRRTPLIGVGKRGRPVRIAAFVLAGVLAAAAVVLPYRTGLSETLAAIPEGRLHADLRDAASLDRALSALAAEIGHDRVVSVTVADDLVNVDAPLTPESLNVDAWTYRRGAVTHRGPASPQPETLSEQFAMTEIDGAAILGQVRVAATEAGATNLDGVMYHVSRARGVTEDDPWNMERSGPVSVSFMIDDGYRSASFSVLADGSGLERTG
;
A
#
# COMPACT_ATOMS: atom_id res chain seq x y z
N MET A 1 18.32 -0.01 -2.91
CA MET A 1 17.52 1.15 -2.50
C MET A 1 16.20 1.21 -3.24
N LEU A 2 16.16 1.39 -4.58
CA LEU A 2 14.90 1.51 -5.33
C LEU A 2 13.88 0.37 -5.12
N ARG A 3 14.34 -0.89 -5.10
CA ARG A 3 13.45 -2.03 -4.78
C ARG A 3 12.86 -1.94 -3.38
N LEU A 4 13.62 -1.48 -2.38
CA LEU A 4 13.11 -1.30 -1.03
C LEU A 4 12.01 -0.23 -1.01
N LEU A 5 12.23 0.90 -1.70
CA LEU A 5 11.23 1.97 -1.85
C LEU A 5 9.96 1.47 -2.55
N PHE A 6 10.09 0.61 -3.57
CA PHE A 6 8.95 -0.03 -4.20
C PHE A 6 8.11 -0.84 -3.20
N PHE A 7 8.75 -1.69 -2.38
CA PHE A 7 8.04 -2.50 -1.39
C PHE A 7 7.43 -1.66 -0.26
N ILE A 8 8.09 -0.56 0.14
CA ILE A 8 7.51 0.41 1.08
C ILE A 8 6.26 1.05 0.48
N GLY A 9 6.34 1.55 -0.76
CA GLY A 9 5.19 2.13 -1.47
C GLY A 9 4.04 1.15 -1.63
N ALA A 10 4.32 -0.09 -2.01
CA ALA A 10 3.33 -1.18 -2.07
C ALA A 10 2.72 -1.47 -0.69
N GLY A 11 3.54 -1.49 0.36
CA GLY A 11 3.09 -1.62 1.75
C GLY A 11 2.14 -0.50 2.17
N ILE A 12 2.45 0.75 1.85
CA ILE A 12 1.58 1.90 2.12
C ILE A 12 0.24 1.75 1.40
N VAL A 13 0.24 1.36 0.12
CA VAL A 13 -1.01 1.16 -0.65
C VAL A 13 -1.85 0.03 -0.06
N LEU A 14 -1.24 -1.12 0.25
CA LEU A 14 -1.93 -2.26 0.86
C LEU A 14 -2.49 -1.90 2.26
N GLY A 15 -1.70 -1.20 3.08
CA GLY A 15 -2.15 -0.68 4.36
C GLY A 15 -3.30 0.31 4.22
N GLY A 16 -3.26 1.15 3.18
CA GLY A 16 -4.34 2.07 2.83
C GLY A 16 -5.64 1.36 2.47
N ILE A 17 -5.58 0.29 1.67
CA ILE A 17 -6.74 -0.55 1.34
C ILE A 17 -7.36 -1.12 2.62
N VAL A 18 -6.54 -1.70 3.49
CA VAL A 18 -7.01 -2.24 4.78
C VAL A 18 -7.64 -1.12 5.62
N ALA A 19 -6.99 0.04 5.74
CA ALA A 19 -7.48 1.19 6.49
C ALA A 19 -8.82 1.74 5.95
N VAL A 20 -9.07 1.70 4.64
CA VAL A 20 -10.38 2.08 4.05
C VAL A 20 -11.49 1.11 4.45
N ILE A 21 -11.16 -0.17 4.64
CA ILE A 21 -12.13 -1.19 5.06
C ILE A 21 -12.41 -1.07 6.56
N VAL A 22 -11.36 -0.94 7.39
CA VAL A 22 -11.49 -1.04 8.85
C VAL A 22 -11.60 0.32 9.55
N GLY A 23 -11.21 1.40 8.91
CA GLY A 23 -11.24 2.76 9.48
C GLY A 23 -12.48 3.55 9.08
N PRO A 24 -12.74 4.70 9.74
CA PRO A 24 -13.84 5.58 9.40
C PRO A 24 -13.74 6.11 7.96
N PRO A 25 -14.83 6.68 7.39
CA PRO A 25 -14.78 7.33 6.09
C PRO A 25 -13.65 8.37 6.02
N GLY A 26 -12.81 8.27 4.99
CA GLY A 26 -11.62 9.13 4.83
C GLY A 26 -10.34 8.60 5.49
N ALA A 27 -10.40 7.46 6.19
CA ALA A 27 -9.24 6.80 6.77
C ALA A 27 -8.16 6.54 5.73
N ALA A 28 -6.93 6.95 6.07
CA ALA A 28 -5.73 6.78 5.25
C ALA A 28 -5.87 7.25 3.79
N THR A 29 -6.70 8.27 3.52
CA THR A 29 -6.85 8.86 2.18
C THR A 29 -5.52 9.34 1.58
N TRP A 30 -4.55 9.70 2.42
CA TRP A 30 -3.19 10.06 2.00
C TRP A 30 -2.35 8.88 1.48
N ALA A 31 -2.69 7.64 1.86
CA ALA A 31 -1.87 6.46 1.55
C ALA A 31 -1.76 6.21 0.05
N PHE A 32 -2.85 6.41 -0.70
CA PHE A 32 -2.85 6.28 -2.15
C PHE A 32 -2.00 7.34 -2.87
N PRO A 33 -2.22 8.66 -2.68
CA PRO A 33 -1.43 9.69 -3.36
C PRO A 33 0.06 9.69 -2.97
N VAL A 34 0.44 9.09 -1.84
CA VAL A 34 1.85 8.92 -1.46
C VAL A 34 2.43 7.59 -1.96
N GLY A 35 1.73 6.49 -1.69
CA GLY A 35 2.20 5.14 -1.96
C GLY A 35 2.27 4.81 -3.46
N MET A 36 1.27 5.20 -4.25
CA MET A 36 1.22 4.91 -5.69
C MET A 36 2.35 5.59 -6.47
N PRO A 37 2.59 6.92 -6.35
CA PRO A 37 3.70 7.56 -7.05
C PRO A 37 5.06 7.00 -6.62
N ALA A 38 5.27 6.77 -5.32
CA ALA A 38 6.52 6.17 -4.83
C ALA A 38 6.76 4.79 -5.45
N MET A 39 5.72 3.95 -5.51
CA MET A 39 5.76 2.63 -6.12
C MET A 39 6.05 2.71 -7.63
N ILE A 40 5.33 3.57 -8.37
CA ILE A 40 5.48 3.72 -9.83
C ILE A 40 6.87 4.23 -10.18
N ILE A 41 7.33 5.31 -9.54
CA ILE A 41 8.66 5.89 -9.79
C ILE A 41 9.75 4.86 -9.47
N ALA A 42 9.65 4.17 -8.34
CA ALA A 42 10.61 3.14 -7.98
C ALA A 42 10.62 1.96 -8.96
N ALA A 43 9.45 1.51 -9.41
CA ALA A 43 9.32 0.43 -10.40
C ALA A 43 9.96 0.83 -11.74
N THR A 44 9.62 2.01 -12.25
CA THR A 44 10.17 2.56 -13.49
C THR A 44 11.69 2.68 -13.41
N LEU A 45 12.24 3.24 -12.33
CA LEU A 45 13.69 3.34 -12.16
C LEU A 45 14.38 1.97 -12.02
N VAL A 46 13.71 0.97 -11.45
CA VAL A 46 14.23 -0.41 -11.42
C VAL A 46 14.25 -1.04 -12.81
N LEU A 47 13.23 -0.78 -13.64
CA LEU A 47 13.16 -1.25 -15.01
C LEU A 47 14.23 -0.58 -15.88
N VAL A 48 14.39 0.74 -15.77
CA VAL A 48 15.46 1.51 -16.44
C VAL A 48 16.84 1.03 -15.99
N GLY A 49 17.06 0.86 -14.68
CA GLY A 49 18.33 0.33 -14.17
C GLY A 49 18.61 -1.12 -14.61
N ARG A 50 17.57 -1.89 -14.95
CA ARG A 50 17.71 -3.24 -15.51
C ARG A 50 18.04 -3.20 -17.00
N SER A 51 17.45 -2.29 -17.78
CA SER A 51 17.75 -2.14 -19.21
C SER A 51 19.16 -1.59 -19.45
N LEU A 52 19.62 -0.65 -18.63
CA LEU A 52 20.96 -0.06 -18.73
C LEU A 52 22.08 -0.91 -18.13
N ARG A 53 21.76 -2.09 -17.56
CA ARG A 53 22.78 -2.95 -16.96
C ARG A 53 23.75 -3.44 -18.03
N GLY A 54 25.04 -3.18 -17.81
CA GLY A 54 26.13 -3.60 -18.70
C GLY A 54 26.62 -2.51 -19.65
N VAL A 55 25.95 -1.36 -19.74
CA VAL A 55 26.32 -0.24 -20.63
C VAL A 55 27.37 0.70 -19.98
N SER A 56 27.86 0.38 -18.78
CA SER A 56 28.85 1.23 -18.09
C SER A 56 30.22 1.11 -18.75
N LEU A 57 30.75 2.22 -19.24
CA LEU A 57 32.16 2.32 -19.62
C LEU A 57 33.03 2.24 -18.36
N PRO A 58 34.05 1.38 -18.32
CA PRO A 58 35.02 1.35 -17.22
C PRO A 58 35.83 2.65 -17.16
N PRO A 59 36.32 3.06 -15.97
CA PRO A 59 37.24 4.18 -15.83
C PRO A 59 38.45 4.05 -16.78
N ARG A 60 38.90 5.15 -17.39
CA ARG A 60 40.07 5.13 -18.30
C ARG A 60 41.32 4.55 -17.63
N GLU A 61 41.54 4.88 -16.36
CA GLU A 61 42.63 4.36 -15.54
C GLU A 61 42.71 2.82 -15.52
N LEU A 62 41.56 2.12 -15.56
CA LEU A 62 41.54 0.65 -15.62
C LEU A 62 41.96 0.13 -16.99
N VAL A 63 41.62 0.85 -18.05
CA VAL A 63 42.01 0.50 -19.41
C VAL A 63 43.50 0.73 -19.56
N ASP A 64 43.98 1.89 -19.16
CA ASP A 64 45.40 2.27 -19.21
C ASP A 64 46.26 1.33 -18.35
N GLY A 65 45.77 0.96 -17.16
CA GLY A 65 46.42 -0.05 -16.31
C GLY A 65 46.45 -1.43 -16.95
N ALA A 66 45.34 -1.88 -17.56
CA ALA A 66 45.33 -3.17 -18.26
C ALA A 66 46.29 -3.20 -19.45
N LEU A 67 46.38 -2.09 -20.21
CA LEU A 67 47.33 -1.94 -21.31
C LEU A 67 48.79 -1.94 -20.79
N GLY A 68 49.07 -1.19 -19.73
CA GLY A 68 50.40 -1.12 -19.10
C GLY A 68 50.88 -2.47 -18.55
N ASP A 69 49.96 -3.30 -18.04
CA ASP A 69 50.25 -4.65 -17.55
C ASP A 69 50.33 -5.70 -18.67
N GLY A 70 50.16 -5.32 -19.93
CA GLY A 70 50.13 -6.25 -21.07
C GLY A 70 48.91 -7.17 -21.09
N ARG A 71 47.84 -6.82 -20.36
CA ARG A 71 46.57 -7.56 -20.30
C ARG A 71 45.69 -7.23 -21.51
N VAL A 72 46.22 -7.57 -22.68
CA VAL A 72 45.60 -7.38 -23.99
C VAL A 72 45.28 -8.72 -24.65
N GLY A 73 44.35 -8.68 -25.59
CA GLY A 73 43.99 -9.85 -26.39
C GLY A 73 43.38 -9.45 -27.72
N LEU A 74 43.36 -10.39 -28.65
CA LEU A 74 42.62 -10.25 -29.90
C LEU A 74 41.24 -10.87 -29.72
N ALA A 75 40.19 -10.16 -30.12
CA ALA A 75 38.82 -10.63 -30.09
C ALA A 75 38.25 -10.77 -31.50
N ARG A 76 37.56 -11.88 -31.77
CA ARG A 76 36.71 -12.06 -32.96
C ARG A 76 35.26 -11.83 -32.57
N VAL A 77 34.54 -11.03 -33.35
CA VAL A 77 33.09 -10.91 -33.19
C VAL A 77 32.40 -12.16 -33.71
N ASP A 78 31.63 -12.83 -32.88
CA ASP A 78 30.87 -14.02 -33.27
C ASP A 78 29.41 -13.65 -33.59
N LYS A 79 28.83 -12.72 -32.83
CA LYS A 79 27.44 -12.29 -33.00
C LYS A 79 27.22 -10.85 -32.57
N LEU A 80 26.40 -10.13 -33.33
CA LEU A 80 25.89 -8.80 -32.97
C LEU A 80 24.38 -8.88 -32.80
N THR A 81 23.86 -8.52 -31.62
CA THR A 81 22.42 -8.53 -31.32
C THR A 81 21.98 -7.19 -30.77
N GLN A 82 20.98 -6.57 -31.39
CA GLN A 82 20.38 -5.35 -30.86
C GLN A 82 19.46 -5.66 -29.68
N THR A 83 19.55 -4.89 -28.59
CA THR A 83 18.75 -5.11 -27.37
C THR A 83 17.35 -4.50 -27.43
N GLY A 84 17.04 -3.73 -28.48
CA GLY A 84 15.82 -2.93 -28.61
C GLY A 84 15.84 -1.61 -27.84
N THR A 85 16.90 -1.32 -27.07
CA THR A 85 17.08 -0.03 -26.37
C THR A 85 17.94 0.92 -27.20
N TYR A 86 17.55 2.19 -27.26
CA TYR A 86 18.30 3.27 -27.94
C TYR A 86 18.69 4.37 -26.94
N ILE A 87 19.88 4.92 -27.08
CA ILE A 87 20.38 6.06 -26.29
C ILE A 87 20.90 7.09 -27.28
N ASN A 88 20.31 8.29 -27.29
CA ASN A 88 20.62 9.34 -28.27
C ASN A 88 20.55 8.83 -29.72
N GLU A 89 19.48 8.10 -30.06
CA GLU A 89 19.26 7.48 -31.38
C GLU A 89 20.29 6.41 -31.78
N GLN A 90 21.22 6.07 -30.90
CA GLN A 90 22.19 5.00 -31.12
C GLN A 90 21.74 3.70 -30.46
N PRO A 91 21.81 2.55 -31.15
CA PRO A 91 21.38 1.28 -30.58
C PRO A 91 22.34 0.78 -29.49
N VAL A 92 21.76 0.21 -28.43
CA VAL A 92 22.50 -0.61 -27.46
C VAL A 92 22.54 -2.05 -27.98
N CYS A 93 23.74 -2.56 -28.19
CA CYS A 93 23.98 -3.88 -28.75
C CYS A 93 24.73 -4.79 -27.77
N ASP A 94 24.34 -6.07 -27.78
CA ASP A 94 25.12 -7.17 -27.21
C ASP A 94 26.04 -7.73 -28.30
N ILE A 95 27.34 -7.64 -28.06
CA ILE A 95 28.39 -8.13 -28.96
C ILE A 95 29.01 -9.36 -28.31
N GLU A 96 28.70 -10.53 -28.86
CA GLU A 96 29.31 -11.79 -28.44
C GLU A 96 30.64 -11.97 -29.13
N ILE A 97 31.69 -12.21 -28.35
CA ILE A 97 33.06 -12.26 -28.84
C ILE A 97 33.82 -13.45 -28.28
N THR A 98 34.69 -14.03 -29.10
CA THR A 98 35.73 -14.98 -28.69
C THR A 98 37.03 -14.19 -28.49
N VAL A 99 37.59 -14.22 -27.28
CA VAL A 99 38.80 -13.51 -26.90
C VAL A 99 39.96 -14.48 -26.80
N ARG A 100 41.06 -14.16 -27.49
CA ARG A 100 42.36 -14.84 -27.36
C ARG A 100 43.34 -13.87 -26.68
N PRO A 101 43.56 -13.99 -25.36
CA PRO A 101 44.51 -13.15 -24.64
C PRO A 101 45.95 -13.45 -25.06
N VAL A 102 46.88 -12.51 -24.85
CA VAL A 102 48.32 -12.78 -25.01
C VAL A 102 48.78 -13.86 -24.02
N GLY A 103 48.25 -13.82 -22.79
CA GLY A 103 48.47 -14.83 -21.76
C GLY A 103 47.15 -15.46 -21.30
N GLY A 104 47.03 -16.79 -21.41
CA GLY A 104 45.88 -17.55 -20.93
C GLY A 104 45.13 -18.34 -22.02
N GLY A 105 44.01 -18.95 -21.63
CA GLY A 105 43.14 -19.71 -22.52
C GLY A 105 42.18 -18.82 -23.32
N VAL A 106 41.72 -19.32 -24.47
CA VAL A 106 40.65 -18.69 -25.26
C VAL A 106 39.31 -18.83 -24.52
N TYR A 107 38.49 -17.79 -24.52
CA TYR A 107 37.17 -17.80 -23.89
C TYR A 107 36.15 -16.95 -24.66
N ARG A 108 34.86 -17.17 -24.38
CA ARG A 108 33.76 -16.37 -24.93
C ARG A 108 33.17 -15.44 -23.89
N THR A 109 32.81 -14.24 -24.31
CA THR A 109 32.15 -13.24 -23.45
C THR A 109 31.18 -12.37 -24.26
N VAL A 110 30.38 -11.57 -23.57
CA VAL A 110 29.48 -10.59 -24.18
C VAL A 110 29.83 -9.20 -23.69
N VAL A 111 30.05 -8.30 -24.64
CA VAL A 111 30.23 -6.87 -24.39
C VAL A 111 28.95 -6.16 -24.78
N ARG A 112 28.32 -5.51 -23.80
CA ARG A 112 27.16 -4.64 -24.06
C ARG A 112 27.63 -3.21 -24.19
N ARG A 113 27.37 -2.56 -25.33
CA ARG A 113 27.73 -1.15 -25.55
C ARG A 113 26.76 -0.43 -26.45
N ILE A 114 26.77 0.90 -26.37
CA ILE A 114 26.20 1.76 -27.40
C ILE A 114 27.13 1.67 -28.61
N VAL A 115 26.57 1.32 -29.77
CA VAL A 115 27.29 1.25 -31.05
C VAL A 115 26.72 2.35 -31.93
N GLN A 116 27.58 3.21 -32.48
CA GLN A 116 27.11 4.23 -33.41
C GLN A 116 26.59 3.56 -34.69
N LEU A 117 25.51 4.07 -35.29
CA LEU A 117 24.96 3.52 -36.54
C LEU A 117 26.01 3.42 -37.66
N THR A 118 26.92 4.40 -37.72
CA THR A 118 28.07 4.43 -38.65
C THR A 118 29.14 3.39 -38.35
N GLU A 119 29.23 2.90 -37.11
CA GLU A 119 30.19 1.90 -36.66
C GLU A 119 29.65 0.47 -36.71
N ILE A 120 28.36 0.25 -36.99
CA ILE A 120 27.78 -1.11 -37.04
C ILE A 120 28.55 -2.06 -37.99
N PRO A 121 28.99 -1.63 -39.20
CA PRO A 121 29.79 -2.49 -40.07
C PRO A 121 31.11 -2.95 -39.44
N ARG A 122 31.69 -2.17 -38.52
CA ARG A 122 32.94 -2.51 -37.80
C ARG A 122 32.75 -3.71 -36.87
N PHE A 123 31.53 -3.99 -36.41
CA PHE A 123 31.21 -5.09 -35.50
C PHE A 123 30.44 -6.24 -36.17
N GLN A 124 30.60 -6.43 -37.48
CA GLN A 124 30.03 -7.59 -38.16
C GLN A 124 30.70 -8.90 -37.71
N PRO A 125 29.97 -10.03 -37.68
CA PRO A 125 30.56 -11.33 -37.39
C PRO A 125 31.80 -11.61 -38.26
N GLY A 126 32.86 -12.10 -37.62
CA GLY A 126 34.16 -12.38 -38.24
C GLY A 126 35.19 -11.24 -38.13
N THR A 127 34.77 -10.02 -37.78
CA THR A 127 35.70 -8.89 -37.59
C THR A 127 36.60 -9.10 -36.35
N ARG A 128 37.82 -8.59 -36.42
CA ARG A 128 38.83 -8.70 -35.35
C ARG A 128 39.07 -7.33 -34.70
N HIS A 129 39.15 -7.31 -33.37
CA HIS A 129 39.42 -6.10 -32.59
C HIS A 129 40.39 -6.41 -31.46
N VAL A 130 41.28 -5.48 -31.15
CA VAL A 130 42.11 -5.58 -29.95
C VAL A 130 41.28 -5.18 -28.73
N VAL A 131 41.33 -6.00 -27.69
CA VAL A 131 40.59 -5.78 -26.44
C VAL A 131 41.54 -5.72 -25.24
N ALA A 132 41.22 -4.83 -24.31
CA ALA A 132 41.86 -4.77 -22.99
C ALA A 132 41.06 -5.61 -21.98
N ILE A 133 41.74 -6.44 -21.20
CA ILE A 133 41.15 -7.31 -20.18
C ILE A 133 41.26 -6.60 -18.84
N VAL A 134 40.21 -5.88 -18.47
CA VAL A 134 40.22 -4.95 -17.33
C VAL A 134 40.16 -5.62 -15.96
N THR A 135 39.91 -6.93 -15.91
CA THR A 135 39.98 -7.67 -14.65
C THR A 135 40.65 -9.01 -14.89
N GLU A 136 41.73 -9.24 -14.15
CA GLU A 136 42.54 -10.45 -14.29
C GLU A 136 41.71 -11.71 -14.06
N GLY A 137 41.83 -12.67 -14.98
CA GLY A 137 41.11 -13.95 -14.93
C GLY A 137 39.58 -13.85 -15.06
N LYS A 138 39.03 -12.69 -15.46
CA LYS A 138 37.59 -12.49 -15.64
C LYS A 138 37.25 -12.10 -17.08
N PRO A 139 36.03 -12.39 -17.55
CA PRO A 139 35.62 -12.15 -18.94
C PRO A 139 35.31 -10.68 -19.25
N ASP A 140 35.81 -9.74 -18.43
CA ASP A 140 35.55 -8.31 -18.53
C ASP A 140 36.54 -7.68 -19.51
N VAL A 141 36.03 -7.30 -20.69
CA VAL A 141 36.85 -6.81 -21.80
C VAL A 141 36.27 -5.55 -22.42
N ILE A 142 37.15 -4.72 -22.97
CA ILE A 142 36.80 -3.46 -23.63
C ILE A 142 37.52 -3.39 -24.97
N PHE A 143 36.81 -2.95 -26.00
CA PHE A 143 37.41 -2.65 -27.31
C PHE A 143 38.36 -1.46 -27.21
N THR A 144 39.55 -1.62 -27.77
CA THR A 144 40.56 -0.56 -27.88
C THR A 144 40.58 0.00 -29.30
N ASP A 145 41.29 1.10 -29.49
CA ASP A 145 41.53 1.70 -30.81
C ASP A 145 42.81 1.15 -31.48
N GLU A 146 43.45 0.14 -30.89
CA GLU A 146 44.64 -0.49 -31.45
C GLU A 146 44.34 -1.30 -32.73
N ASN A 147 45.35 -1.39 -33.60
CA ASN A 147 45.22 -2.06 -34.89
C ASN A 147 45.24 -3.59 -34.73
N ALA A 148 44.12 -4.24 -35.01
CA ALA A 148 43.97 -5.69 -35.00
C ALA A 148 44.78 -6.43 -36.10
N HIS A 149 45.35 -5.69 -37.06
CA HIS A 149 46.21 -6.20 -38.13
C HIS A 149 47.70 -5.92 -37.90
N ALA A 150 48.09 -5.44 -36.72
CA ALA A 150 49.50 -5.31 -36.38
C ALA A 150 50.20 -6.69 -36.43
N ASP A 151 51.49 -6.71 -36.77
CA ASP A 151 52.27 -7.94 -37.00
C ASP A 151 52.20 -8.92 -35.82
N ILE A 152 52.10 -8.41 -34.59
CA ILE A 152 51.95 -9.21 -33.36
C ILE A 152 50.71 -10.11 -33.36
N TRP A 153 49.71 -9.80 -34.18
CA TRP A 153 48.42 -10.50 -34.27
C TRP A 153 48.25 -11.30 -35.56
N ALA A 154 49.17 -11.16 -36.54
CA ALA A 154 49.02 -11.73 -37.88
C ALA A 154 48.77 -13.24 -37.85
N ASP A 155 49.52 -13.96 -37.01
CA ASP A 155 49.46 -15.42 -36.88
C ASP A 155 48.42 -15.91 -35.85
N THR A 156 47.57 -15.00 -35.36
CA THR A 156 46.57 -15.34 -34.35
C THR A 156 45.34 -16.00 -35.01
N GLU A 157 45.27 -17.32 -34.92
CA GLU A 157 44.09 -18.08 -35.33
C GLU A 157 43.02 -18.14 -34.22
N PHE A 158 41.75 -18.11 -34.60
CA PHE A 158 40.64 -18.29 -33.68
C PHE A 158 40.01 -19.68 -33.87
N PRO A 159 39.80 -20.45 -32.80
CA PRO A 159 38.99 -21.65 -32.92
C PRO A 159 37.54 -21.30 -33.32
N PRO A 160 36.77 -22.26 -33.86
CA PRO A 160 35.33 -22.10 -34.01
C PRO A 160 34.70 -21.71 -32.67
N ALA A 161 33.70 -20.82 -32.66
CA ALA A 161 33.10 -20.32 -31.42
C ALA A 161 32.62 -21.46 -30.49
N VAL A 162 32.07 -22.54 -31.06
CA VAL A 162 31.63 -23.72 -30.30
C VAL A 162 32.78 -24.39 -29.53
N ALA A 163 34.00 -24.37 -30.06
CA ALA A 163 35.18 -24.96 -29.43
C ALA A 163 35.79 -24.06 -28.33
N ALA A 164 35.42 -22.77 -28.26
CA ALA A 164 35.89 -21.82 -27.25
C ALA A 164 35.07 -21.88 -25.93
N GLY A 165 34.16 -22.85 -25.79
CA GLY A 165 33.38 -23.09 -24.57
C GLY A 165 32.10 -22.25 -24.46
N ASP A 166 31.56 -22.17 -23.26
CA ASP A 166 30.34 -21.40 -22.96
C ASP A 166 30.61 -19.89 -22.90
N VAL A 167 29.58 -19.10 -23.18
CA VAL A 167 29.63 -17.64 -23.06
C VAL A 167 29.67 -17.25 -21.58
N LEU A 168 30.80 -16.69 -21.15
CA LEU A 168 30.99 -16.20 -19.80
C LEU A 168 30.44 -14.77 -19.68
N PRO A 169 29.36 -14.53 -18.92
CA PRO A 169 28.84 -13.19 -18.76
C PRO A 169 29.80 -12.33 -17.92
N PRO A 170 29.92 -11.03 -18.21
CA PRO A 170 30.66 -10.11 -17.35
C PRO A 170 30.07 -10.11 -15.94
N GLY A 171 30.92 -9.88 -14.94
CA GLY A 171 30.49 -9.87 -13.55
C GLY A 171 29.41 -8.80 -13.26
N ALA A 172 28.61 -9.00 -12.22
CA ALA A 172 27.59 -8.03 -11.83
C ALA A 172 28.18 -6.90 -10.96
N GLY A 173 27.80 -5.65 -11.25
CA GLY A 173 28.16 -4.45 -10.46
C GLY A 173 29.21 -3.57 -11.13
N ASN A 174 29.45 -2.38 -10.59
CA ASN A 174 30.43 -1.45 -11.17
C ASN A 174 31.85 -1.85 -10.76
N LEU A 175 32.77 -1.79 -11.73
CA LEU A 175 34.20 -1.92 -11.48
C LEU A 175 34.72 -0.63 -10.82
N ARG A 176 35.58 -0.79 -9.82
CA ARG A 176 36.39 0.28 -9.23
C ARG A 176 37.73 0.36 -9.96
N ALA A 177 38.46 1.46 -9.77
CA ALA A 177 39.79 1.67 -10.34
C ALA A 177 40.83 0.58 -9.95
N ASP A 178 40.61 -0.11 -8.83
CA ASP A 178 41.44 -1.22 -8.33
C ASP A 178 41.09 -2.59 -8.96
N GLY A 179 40.14 -2.65 -9.91
CA GLY A 179 39.65 -3.90 -10.51
C GLY A 179 38.69 -4.69 -9.62
N SER A 180 38.41 -4.23 -8.39
CA SER A 180 37.41 -4.81 -7.52
C SER A 180 36.00 -4.36 -7.92
N ARG A 181 34.98 -5.15 -7.57
CA ARG A 181 33.58 -4.79 -7.80
C ARG A 181 32.96 -4.25 -6.53
N ARG A 182 32.14 -3.19 -6.67
CA ARG A 182 31.26 -2.76 -5.57
C ARG A 182 30.22 -3.85 -5.29
N THR A 183 30.45 -4.64 -4.24
CA THR A 183 29.48 -5.58 -3.71
C THR A 183 28.56 -4.86 -2.72
N PRO A 184 27.24 -5.05 -2.81
CA PRO A 184 26.33 -4.56 -1.78
C PRO A 184 26.50 -5.36 -0.48
N LEU A 185 26.19 -4.71 0.65
CA LEU A 185 26.21 -5.29 2.01
C LEU A 185 25.48 -6.65 2.11
N ILE A 186 24.42 -6.83 1.32
CA ILE A 186 23.74 -8.12 1.17
C ILE A 186 24.07 -8.69 -0.22
N GLY A 187 24.73 -9.86 -0.23
CA GLY A 187 25.24 -10.50 -1.44
C GLY A 187 24.21 -10.59 -2.58
N VAL A 188 24.65 -10.33 -3.82
CA VAL A 188 23.81 -10.38 -5.03
C VAL A 188 23.66 -11.81 -5.58
N GLY A 189 24.44 -12.76 -5.05
CA GLY A 189 24.43 -14.15 -5.48
C GLY A 189 23.17 -14.93 -5.06
N LYS A 190 23.07 -16.19 -5.53
CA LYS A 190 21.93 -17.09 -5.29
C LYS A 190 21.57 -17.22 -3.80
N ARG A 191 22.57 -17.22 -2.90
CA ARG A 191 22.38 -17.32 -1.45
C ARG A 191 21.88 -16.04 -0.78
N GLY A 192 22.20 -14.86 -1.31
CA GLY A 192 21.78 -13.56 -0.73
C GLY A 192 20.42 -13.05 -1.25
N ARG A 193 19.94 -13.59 -2.37
CA ARG A 193 18.64 -13.25 -2.95
C ARG A 193 17.46 -13.46 -1.98
N PRO A 194 17.28 -14.62 -1.31
CA PRO A 194 16.13 -14.82 -0.43
C PRO A 194 16.12 -13.83 0.75
N VAL A 195 17.28 -13.60 1.38
CA VAL A 195 17.42 -12.64 2.49
C VAL A 195 17.01 -11.22 2.07
N ARG A 196 17.40 -10.79 0.87
CA ARG A 196 16.99 -9.46 0.35
C ARG A 196 15.50 -9.37 0.10
N ILE A 197 14.90 -10.42 -0.47
CA ILE A 197 13.46 -10.44 -0.71
C ILE A 197 12.73 -10.39 0.63
N ALA A 198 13.13 -11.20 1.61
CA ALA A 198 12.57 -11.19 2.95
C ALA A 198 12.68 -9.80 3.60
N ALA A 199 13.84 -9.14 3.53
CA ALA A 199 14.03 -7.79 4.07
C ALA A 199 13.12 -6.74 3.39
N PHE A 200 12.92 -6.84 2.07
CA PHE A 200 12.02 -5.92 1.35
C PHE A 200 10.56 -6.17 1.67
N VAL A 201 10.15 -7.44 1.73
CA VAL A 201 8.79 -7.83 2.13
C VAL A 201 8.53 -7.36 3.56
N LEU A 202 9.46 -7.57 4.48
CA LEU A 202 9.36 -7.10 5.86
C LEU A 202 9.20 -5.58 5.93
N ALA A 203 9.97 -4.82 5.16
CA ALA A 203 9.81 -3.36 5.10
C ALA A 203 8.43 -2.94 4.56
N GLY A 204 7.89 -3.65 3.56
CA GLY A 204 6.54 -3.44 3.07
C GLY A 204 5.46 -3.77 4.11
N VAL A 205 5.61 -4.88 4.83
CA VAL A 205 4.71 -5.27 5.94
C VAL A 205 4.75 -4.24 7.06
N LEU A 206 5.93 -3.76 7.45
CA LEU A 206 6.07 -2.72 8.47
C LEU A 206 5.42 -1.40 8.03
N ALA A 207 5.58 -1.02 6.76
CA ALA A 207 4.92 0.16 6.21
C ALA A 207 3.39 0.02 6.19
N ALA A 208 2.87 -1.15 5.79
CA ALA A 208 1.44 -1.44 5.85
C ALA A 208 0.91 -1.38 7.28
N ALA A 209 1.62 -2.01 8.23
CA ALA A 209 1.26 -1.98 9.65
C ALA A 209 1.25 -0.55 10.20
N ALA A 210 2.23 0.29 9.84
CA ALA A 210 2.26 1.69 10.26
C ALA A 210 1.06 2.51 9.76
N VAL A 211 0.53 2.20 8.57
CA VAL A 211 -0.68 2.85 8.03
C VAL A 211 -1.94 2.38 8.76
N VAL A 212 -2.00 1.10 9.13
CA VAL A 212 -3.18 0.49 9.75
C VAL A 212 -3.24 0.71 11.26
N LEU A 213 -2.08 0.86 11.94
CA LEU A 213 -1.97 0.95 13.40
C LEU A 213 -2.89 2.01 14.06
N PRO A 214 -3.07 3.22 13.50
CA PRO A 214 -3.99 4.20 14.07
C PRO A 214 -5.45 3.71 14.13
N TYR A 215 -5.83 2.75 13.28
CA TYR A 215 -7.18 2.20 13.15
C TYR A 215 -7.32 0.82 13.83
N ARG A 216 -6.48 0.53 14.83
CA ARG A 216 -6.45 -0.78 15.51
C ARG A 216 -7.79 -1.20 16.11
N THR A 217 -8.59 -0.25 16.62
CA THR A 217 -9.91 -0.53 17.21
C THR A 217 -10.86 -1.03 16.13
N GLY A 218 -11.00 -0.28 15.03
CA GLY A 218 -11.80 -0.70 13.87
C GLY A 218 -11.30 -2.02 13.27
N LEU A 219 -9.99 -2.26 13.21
CA LEU A 219 -9.44 -3.55 12.79
C LEU A 219 -9.90 -4.70 13.69
N SER A 220 -9.87 -4.52 15.01
CA SER A 220 -10.32 -5.55 15.96
C SER A 220 -11.84 -5.83 15.84
N GLU A 221 -12.64 -4.79 15.60
CA GLU A 221 -14.08 -4.90 15.36
C GLU A 221 -14.38 -5.62 14.05
N THR A 222 -13.70 -5.27 12.96
CA THR A 222 -13.83 -5.97 11.67
C THR A 222 -13.41 -7.44 11.81
N LEU A 223 -12.30 -7.74 12.48
CA LEU A 223 -11.86 -9.12 12.69
C LEU A 223 -12.86 -9.96 13.49
N ALA A 224 -13.53 -9.35 14.48
CA ALA A 224 -14.59 -10.01 15.24
C ALA A 224 -15.88 -10.23 14.43
N ALA A 225 -16.15 -9.37 13.44
CA ALA A 225 -17.35 -9.45 12.60
C ALA A 225 -17.22 -10.40 11.39
N ILE A 226 -16.00 -10.72 10.94
CA ILE A 226 -15.75 -11.62 9.81
C ILE A 226 -16.42 -13.00 9.95
N PRO A 227 -16.37 -13.69 11.11
CA PRO A 227 -17.07 -14.97 11.31
C PRO A 227 -18.59 -14.90 11.07
N GLU A 228 -19.18 -13.71 11.22
CA GLU A 228 -20.61 -13.46 11.00
C GLU A 228 -20.91 -13.03 9.55
N GLY A 229 -19.91 -13.01 8.67
CA GLY A 229 -20.04 -12.57 7.28
C GLY A 229 -20.13 -11.06 7.10
N ARG A 230 -19.78 -10.27 8.13
CA ARG A 230 -19.85 -8.81 8.13
C ARG A 230 -18.46 -8.17 8.06
N LEU A 231 -18.38 -6.95 7.52
CA LEU A 231 -17.12 -6.17 7.42
C LEU A 231 -16.91 -5.20 8.59
N HIS A 232 -17.94 -5.00 9.42
CA HIS A 232 -17.92 -4.17 10.62
C HIS A 232 -18.78 -4.83 11.70
N ALA A 233 -18.48 -4.50 12.96
CA ALA A 233 -19.36 -4.87 14.07
C ALA A 233 -20.73 -4.19 13.88
N ASP A 234 -21.79 -4.88 14.25
CA ASP A 234 -23.14 -4.30 14.31
C ASP A 234 -23.24 -3.48 15.59
N LEU A 235 -23.30 -2.15 15.44
CA LEU A 235 -23.34 -1.24 16.59
C LEU A 235 -24.70 -1.22 17.30
N ARG A 236 -25.69 -1.95 16.79
CA ARG A 236 -26.96 -2.17 17.50
C ARG A 236 -26.84 -3.25 18.56
N ASP A 237 -25.86 -4.16 18.45
CA ASP A 237 -25.61 -5.18 19.46
C ASP A 237 -25.09 -4.53 20.75
N ALA A 238 -25.60 -4.98 21.90
CA ALA A 238 -25.36 -4.35 23.19
C ALA A 238 -23.88 -4.11 23.53
N ALA A 239 -23.02 -5.12 23.30
CA ALA A 239 -21.59 -5.01 23.59
C ALA A 239 -20.84 -4.05 22.64
N SER A 240 -21.34 -3.87 21.42
CA SER A 240 -20.77 -2.92 20.45
C SER A 240 -21.27 -1.51 20.71
N LEU A 241 -22.56 -1.36 21.03
CA LEU A 241 -23.17 -0.09 21.42
C LEU A 241 -22.53 0.48 22.69
N ASP A 242 -22.37 -0.34 23.73
CA ASP A 242 -21.78 0.10 24.99
C ASP A 242 -20.33 0.61 24.81
N ARG A 243 -19.55 -0.07 23.97
CA ARG A 243 -18.21 0.39 23.58
C ARG A 243 -18.25 1.71 22.81
N ALA A 244 -19.19 1.86 21.88
CA ALA A 244 -19.34 3.08 21.10
C ALA A 244 -19.75 4.28 21.98
N LEU A 245 -20.75 4.11 22.86
CA LEU A 245 -21.21 5.13 23.79
C LEU A 245 -20.12 5.49 24.81
N SER A 246 -19.38 4.50 25.33
CA SER A 246 -18.24 4.74 26.22
C SER A 246 -17.12 5.54 25.53
N ALA A 247 -16.81 5.22 24.27
CA ALA A 247 -15.82 5.97 23.50
C ALA A 247 -16.28 7.41 23.21
N LEU A 248 -17.56 7.61 22.90
CA LEU A 248 -18.16 8.94 22.73
C LEU A 248 -18.11 9.74 24.02
N ALA A 249 -18.55 9.17 25.15
CA ALA A 249 -18.54 9.84 26.44
C ALA A 249 -17.11 10.24 26.87
N ALA A 250 -16.11 9.39 26.58
CA ALA A 250 -14.72 9.68 26.87
C ALA A 250 -14.17 10.87 26.07
N GLU A 251 -14.56 11.02 24.79
CA GLU A 251 -14.12 12.12 23.94
C GLU A 251 -14.89 13.42 24.23
N ILE A 252 -16.20 13.32 24.49
CA ILE A 252 -17.06 14.46 24.86
C ILE A 252 -16.70 14.99 26.26
N GLY A 253 -16.33 14.10 27.18
CA GLY A 253 -15.99 14.42 28.57
C GLY A 253 -17.15 14.26 29.56
N HIS A 254 -18.32 13.83 29.11
CA HIS A 254 -19.49 13.48 29.94
C HIS A 254 -20.45 12.55 29.20
N ASP A 255 -21.50 12.10 29.89
CA ASP A 255 -22.50 11.12 29.41
C ASP A 255 -23.88 11.73 29.07
N ARG A 256 -24.05 13.05 29.20
CA ARG A 256 -25.29 13.75 28.83
C ARG A 256 -25.41 13.94 27.33
N VAL A 257 -26.61 13.66 26.80
CA VAL A 257 -26.96 13.73 25.37
C VAL A 257 -28.39 14.21 25.19
N VAL A 258 -28.70 14.77 24.02
CA VAL A 258 -30.06 15.19 23.62
C VAL A 258 -30.69 14.19 22.66
N SER A 259 -29.87 13.57 21.82
CA SER A 259 -30.34 12.56 20.89
C SER A 259 -29.24 11.54 20.62
N VAL A 260 -29.63 10.28 20.40
CA VAL A 260 -28.72 9.20 19.97
C VAL A 260 -29.35 8.50 18.79
N THR A 261 -28.65 8.44 17.67
CA THR A 261 -29.10 7.69 16.49
C THR A 261 -28.15 6.53 16.27
N VAL A 262 -28.68 5.31 16.28
CA VAL A 262 -27.90 4.08 16.15
C VAL A 262 -28.28 3.38 14.85
N ALA A 263 -27.28 3.07 14.04
CA ALA A 263 -27.38 2.20 12.88
C ALA A 263 -26.47 0.98 13.06
N ASP A 264 -26.42 0.10 12.06
CA ASP A 264 -25.56 -1.08 12.06
C ASP A 264 -24.06 -0.73 12.07
N ASP A 265 -23.65 0.37 11.43
CA ASP A 265 -22.23 0.71 11.27
C ASP A 265 -21.78 2.03 11.92
N LEU A 266 -22.73 2.83 12.44
CA LEU A 266 -22.44 4.12 13.08
C LEU A 266 -23.38 4.43 14.24
N VAL A 267 -22.89 5.25 15.17
CA VAL A 267 -23.67 5.89 16.24
C VAL A 267 -23.45 7.39 16.15
N ASN A 268 -24.52 8.16 15.98
CA ASN A 268 -24.49 9.62 16.08
C ASN A 268 -25.07 10.05 17.41
N VAL A 269 -24.45 11.02 18.05
CA VAL A 269 -24.91 11.61 19.29
C VAL A 269 -24.88 13.12 19.18
N ASP A 270 -25.96 13.74 19.59
CA ASP A 270 -25.99 15.18 19.82
C ASP A 270 -25.77 15.41 21.32
N ALA A 271 -24.60 15.93 21.69
CA ALA A 271 -24.19 16.14 23.08
C ALA A 271 -23.93 17.63 23.37
N PRO A 272 -24.38 18.16 24.52
CA PRO A 272 -24.09 19.53 24.92
C PRO A 272 -22.58 19.73 25.13
N LEU A 273 -22.09 20.97 24.98
CA LEU A 273 -20.68 21.29 25.24
C LEU A 273 -20.26 21.08 26.70
N THR A 274 -21.22 21.22 27.61
CA THR A 274 -21.11 20.94 29.04
C THR A 274 -22.45 20.42 29.52
N PRO A 275 -22.54 19.67 30.63
CA PRO A 275 -23.81 19.12 31.13
C PRO A 275 -24.91 20.16 31.41
N GLU A 276 -24.56 21.44 31.59
CA GLU A 276 -25.52 22.54 31.81
C GLU A 276 -25.68 23.48 30.60
N SER A 277 -25.14 23.12 29.43
CA SER A 277 -25.22 23.92 28.21
C SER A 277 -26.40 23.48 27.35
N LEU A 278 -27.07 24.46 26.74
CA LEU A 278 -28.04 24.23 25.65
C LEU A 278 -27.37 24.17 24.27
N ASN A 279 -26.12 24.65 24.14
CA ASN A 279 -25.36 24.48 22.92
C ASN A 279 -24.87 23.04 22.80
N VAL A 280 -25.26 22.39 21.71
CA VAL A 280 -25.05 20.98 21.42
C VAL A 280 -24.27 20.83 20.12
N ASP A 281 -23.31 19.92 20.16
CA ASP A 281 -22.50 19.51 19.02
C ASP A 281 -22.83 18.06 18.64
N ALA A 282 -22.69 17.78 17.34
CA ALA A 282 -22.89 16.45 16.78
C ALA A 282 -21.56 15.68 16.78
N TRP A 283 -21.61 14.48 17.33
CA TRP A 283 -20.51 13.54 17.42
C TRP A 283 -20.89 12.23 16.72
N THR A 284 -19.92 11.59 16.09
CA THR A 284 -20.14 10.32 15.39
C THR A 284 -19.09 9.31 15.80
N TYR A 285 -19.53 8.14 16.25
CA TYR A 285 -18.69 6.96 16.36
C TYR A 285 -18.90 6.08 15.12
N ARG A 286 -17.80 5.74 14.44
CA ARG A 286 -17.82 4.81 13.30
C ARG A 286 -16.50 4.07 13.21
N ARG A 287 -16.58 2.73 13.20
CA ARG A 287 -15.41 1.83 13.04
C ARG A 287 -14.24 2.16 13.98
N GLY A 288 -14.52 2.27 15.27
CA GLY A 288 -13.49 2.49 16.28
C GLY A 288 -12.95 3.92 16.41
N ALA A 289 -13.55 4.90 15.72
CA ALA A 289 -13.14 6.30 15.78
C ALA A 289 -14.32 7.22 16.09
N VAL A 290 -14.06 8.23 16.93
CA VAL A 290 -14.99 9.33 17.22
C VAL A 290 -14.61 10.54 16.37
N THR A 291 -15.60 11.17 15.75
CA THR A 291 -15.43 12.41 15.00
C THR A 291 -16.40 13.49 15.49
N HIS A 292 -15.89 14.70 15.64
CA HIS A 292 -16.67 15.89 15.97
C HIS A 292 -17.11 16.59 14.67
N ARG A 293 -18.42 16.80 14.50
CA ARG A 293 -19.00 17.44 13.30
C ARG A 293 -19.37 18.91 13.51
N GLY A 294 -19.16 19.45 14.70
CA GLY A 294 -19.55 20.82 15.07
C GLY A 294 -21.01 20.92 15.52
N PRO A 295 -21.62 22.12 15.45
CA PRO A 295 -22.96 22.36 16.00
C PRO A 295 -24.04 21.43 15.42
N ALA A 296 -24.79 20.78 16.31
CA ALA A 296 -25.96 19.99 15.95
C ALA A 296 -27.15 20.89 15.56
N SER A 297 -28.13 20.32 14.85
CA SER A 297 -29.41 20.97 14.63
C SER A 297 -30.50 19.91 14.62
N PRO A 298 -31.58 20.07 15.42
CA PRO A 298 -31.92 21.25 16.23
C PRO A 298 -31.12 21.37 17.54
N GLN A 299 -31.09 22.58 18.12
CA GLN A 299 -30.58 22.85 19.47
C GLN A 299 -31.72 22.68 20.49
N PRO A 300 -31.47 22.08 21.67
CA PRO A 300 -32.49 21.96 22.71
C PRO A 300 -32.90 23.34 23.24
N GLU A 301 -34.16 23.47 23.63
CA GLU A 301 -34.70 24.68 24.26
C GLU A 301 -34.52 24.65 25.78
N THR A 302 -34.51 23.45 26.37
CA THR A 302 -34.37 23.26 27.82
C THR A 302 -33.38 22.16 28.20
N LEU A 303 -32.87 22.22 29.44
CA LEU A 303 -31.98 21.18 29.98
C LEU A 303 -32.71 19.85 30.20
N SER A 304 -34.03 19.89 30.38
CA SER A 304 -34.89 18.72 30.54
C SER A 304 -34.85 17.80 29.35
N GLU A 305 -34.51 18.30 28.15
CA GLU A 305 -34.38 17.47 26.94
C GLU A 305 -33.18 16.51 26.98
N GLN A 306 -32.23 16.75 27.90
CA GLN A 306 -31.04 15.92 28.05
C GLN A 306 -31.32 14.65 28.85
N PHE A 307 -30.63 13.57 28.51
CA PHE A 307 -30.65 12.29 29.23
C PHE A 307 -29.24 11.70 29.28
N ALA A 308 -29.02 10.75 30.18
CA ALA A 308 -27.74 10.05 30.27
C ALA A 308 -27.68 8.90 29.25
N MET A 309 -26.54 8.71 28.60
CA MET A 309 -26.32 7.57 27.68
C MET A 309 -26.59 6.21 28.36
N THR A 310 -26.39 6.11 29.68
CA THR A 310 -26.63 4.89 30.46
C THR A 310 -28.12 4.55 30.62
N GLU A 311 -29.04 5.45 30.27
CA GLU A 311 -30.48 5.16 30.25
C GLU A 311 -30.87 4.24 29.08
N ILE A 312 -29.96 4.00 28.12
CA ILE A 312 -30.20 3.20 26.92
C ILE A 312 -29.85 1.72 27.18
N ASP A 313 -30.87 0.85 27.24
CA ASP A 313 -30.66 -0.61 27.22
C ASP A 313 -30.64 -1.14 25.78
N GLY A 314 -29.45 -1.13 25.17
CA GLY A 314 -29.28 -1.60 23.79
C GLY A 314 -29.70 -3.05 23.56
N ALA A 315 -29.57 -3.92 24.56
CA ALA A 315 -29.96 -5.32 24.44
C ALA A 315 -31.48 -5.46 24.36
N ALA A 316 -32.19 -4.77 25.25
CA ALA A 316 -33.64 -4.78 25.28
C ALA A 316 -34.24 -4.12 24.02
N ILE A 317 -33.70 -2.97 23.61
CA ILE A 317 -34.11 -2.27 22.38
C ILE A 317 -33.95 -3.17 21.15
N LEU A 318 -32.77 -3.79 20.95
CA LEU A 318 -32.56 -4.66 19.80
C LEU A 318 -33.47 -5.91 19.83
N GLY A 319 -33.79 -6.41 21.03
CA GLY A 319 -34.80 -7.44 21.22
C GLY A 319 -36.16 -7.03 20.65
N GLN A 320 -36.62 -5.82 20.98
CA GLN A 320 -37.90 -5.29 20.46
C GLN A 320 -37.86 -4.98 18.97
N VAL A 321 -36.74 -4.49 18.44
CA VAL A 321 -36.56 -4.29 16.99
C VAL A 321 -36.73 -5.61 16.24
N ARG A 322 -36.23 -6.74 16.76
CA ARG A 322 -36.42 -8.07 16.17
C ARG A 322 -37.88 -8.55 16.23
N VAL A 323 -38.59 -8.26 17.33
CA VAL A 323 -40.02 -8.56 17.47
C VAL A 323 -40.83 -7.77 16.45
N ALA A 324 -40.61 -6.46 16.38
CA ALA A 324 -41.25 -5.57 15.42
C ALA A 324 -40.93 -5.96 13.96
N ALA A 325 -39.70 -6.41 13.66
CA ALA A 325 -39.33 -6.89 12.34
C ALA A 325 -40.13 -8.13 11.94
N THR A 326 -40.31 -9.05 12.87
CA THR A 326 -41.13 -10.25 12.67
C THR A 326 -42.60 -9.88 12.43
N GLU A 327 -43.14 -8.91 13.19
CA GLU A 327 -44.50 -8.41 13.01
C GLU A 327 -44.70 -7.72 11.65
N ALA A 328 -43.71 -6.93 11.21
CA ALA A 328 -43.73 -6.25 9.92
C ALA A 328 -43.49 -7.20 8.73
N GLY A 329 -43.05 -8.44 8.99
CA GLY A 329 -42.73 -9.43 7.95
C GLY A 329 -41.32 -9.27 7.33
N ALA A 330 -40.45 -8.47 7.95
CA ALA A 330 -39.08 -8.27 7.51
C ALA A 330 -38.20 -9.49 7.90
N THR A 331 -37.32 -9.90 7.00
CA THR A 331 -36.47 -11.10 7.17
C THR A 331 -35.02 -10.76 7.56
N ASN A 332 -34.59 -9.52 7.34
CA ASN A 332 -33.33 -8.97 7.79
C ASN A 332 -33.55 -7.60 8.45
N LEU A 333 -32.54 -7.12 9.17
CA LEU A 333 -32.54 -5.79 9.80
C LEU A 333 -31.63 -4.83 9.02
N ASP A 334 -31.32 -5.11 7.77
CA ASP A 334 -30.38 -4.30 7.01
C ASP A 334 -30.97 -2.90 6.79
N GLY A 335 -30.21 -1.85 7.12
CA GLY A 335 -30.68 -0.46 7.05
C GLY A 335 -31.61 -0.02 8.18
N VAL A 336 -31.99 -0.90 9.11
CA VAL A 336 -32.77 -0.50 10.28
C VAL A 336 -31.90 0.32 11.23
N MET A 337 -32.34 1.54 11.49
CA MET A 337 -31.75 2.46 12.46
C MET A 337 -32.82 2.88 13.47
N TYR A 338 -32.40 3.20 14.68
CA TYR A 338 -33.27 3.72 15.72
C TYR A 338 -32.77 5.05 16.27
N HIS A 339 -33.71 5.91 16.62
CA HIS A 339 -33.47 7.24 17.16
C HIS A 339 -33.98 7.30 18.60
N VAL A 340 -33.09 7.64 19.52
CA VAL A 340 -33.36 7.78 20.94
C VAL A 340 -33.41 9.26 21.28
N SER A 341 -34.50 9.70 21.86
CA SER A 341 -34.67 11.06 22.38
C SER A 341 -35.70 11.07 23.49
N ARG A 342 -35.82 12.15 24.25
CA ARG A 342 -36.96 12.27 25.18
C ARG A 342 -38.27 12.44 24.42
N ALA A 343 -39.30 11.73 24.89
CA ALA A 343 -40.66 11.95 24.44
C ALA A 343 -41.15 13.35 24.83
N ARG A 344 -42.19 13.84 24.15
CA ARG A 344 -42.85 15.09 24.54
C ARG A 344 -43.45 14.95 25.94
N GLY A 345 -43.21 15.93 26.80
CA GLY A 345 -43.84 16.01 28.10
C GLY A 345 -45.31 16.39 27.93
N VAL A 346 -46.21 15.42 28.11
CA VAL A 346 -47.65 15.71 28.15
C VAL A 346 -48.02 16.02 29.59
N THR A 347 -48.25 17.30 29.88
CA THR A 347 -48.84 17.76 31.14
C THR A 347 -50.32 18.04 30.94
N GLU A 348 -51.19 17.59 31.85
CA GLU A 348 -52.64 17.86 31.80
C GLU A 348 -52.95 19.37 31.75
N ASP A 349 -52.06 20.19 32.30
CA ASP A 349 -52.17 21.65 32.36
C ASP A 349 -51.74 22.38 31.05
N ASP A 350 -50.96 21.74 30.17
CA ASP A 350 -50.55 22.30 28.87
C ASP A 350 -50.46 21.23 27.78
N PRO A 351 -51.58 20.99 27.05
CA PRO A 351 -51.63 20.02 25.95
C PRO A 351 -50.82 20.43 24.72
N TRP A 352 -50.37 21.69 24.63
CA TRP A 352 -49.61 22.21 23.50
C TRP A 352 -48.11 22.24 23.78
N ASN A 353 -47.68 21.75 24.94
CA ASN A 353 -46.28 21.68 25.28
C ASN A 353 -45.51 20.86 24.22
N MET A 354 -44.57 21.52 23.55
CA MET A 354 -43.68 20.88 22.57
C MET A 354 -42.35 20.44 23.20
N GLU A 355 -42.13 20.73 24.47
CA GLU A 355 -40.92 20.38 25.21
C GLU A 355 -40.75 18.86 25.31
N ARG A 356 -39.53 18.40 25.03
CA ARG A 356 -39.15 16.99 25.14
C ARG A 356 -38.67 16.66 26.54
N SER A 357 -39.54 16.80 27.54
CA SER A 357 -39.22 16.53 28.95
C SER A 357 -39.73 15.18 29.47
N GLY A 358 -40.36 14.37 28.61
CA GLY A 358 -40.91 13.06 28.94
C GLY A 358 -39.86 11.95 29.15
N PRO A 359 -40.30 10.68 29.31
CA PRO A 359 -39.38 9.55 29.40
C PRO A 359 -38.59 9.39 28.10
N VAL A 360 -37.40 8.79 28.20
CA VAL A 360 -36.58 8.49 27.02
C VAL A 360 -37.28 7.42 26.19
N SER A 361 -37.55 7.75 24.93
CA SER A 361 -38.18 6.86 23.97
C SER A 361 -37.28 6.63 22.77
N VAL A 362 -37.46 5.47 22.16
CA VAL A 362 -36.73 4.99 21.00
C VAL A 362 -37.75 4.81 19.89
N SER A 363 -37.57 5.52 18.79
CA SER A 363 -38.37 5.36 17.59
C SER A 363 -37.54 4.69 16.49
N PHE A 364 -38.15 3.79 15.75
CA PHE A 364 -37.50 3.13 14.62
C PHE A 364 -38.51 2.76 13.56
N MET A 365 -38.01 2.60 12.35
CA MET A 365 -38.81 2.25 11.17
C MET A 365 -38.24 0.98 10.57
N ILE A 366 -39.14 0.08 10.21
CA ILE A 366 -38.80 -1.16 9.50
C ILE A 366 -39.37 -1.03 8.11
N ASP A 367 -38.50 -1.17 7.11
CA ASP A 367 -38.83 -1.07 5.69
C ASP A 367 -38.27 -2.29 4.95
N ASP A 368 -39.12 -2.99 4.21
CA ASP A 368 -38.75 -4.15 3.38
C ASP A 368 -38.69 -3.82 1.87
N GLY A 369 -38.80 -2.53 1.52
CA GLY A 369 -38.85 -2.00 0.16
C GLY A 369 -40.26 -1.96 -0.45
N TYR A 370 -41.23 -2.64 0.15
CA TYR A 370 -42.63 -2.64 -0.28
C TYR A 370 -43.60 -2.21 0.83
N ARG A 371 -43.18 -2.33 2.08
CA ARG A 371 -43.95 -2.04 3.29
C ARG A 371 -43.05 -1.35 4.28
N SER A 372 -43.62 -0.38 4.97
CA SER A 372 -42.99 0.22 6.13
C SER A 372 -43.93 0.21 7.33
N ALA A 373 -43.35 0.07 8.51
CA ALA A 373 -44.03 0.19 9.78
C ALA A 373 -43.14 0.94 10.75
N SER A 374 -43.73 1.86 11.51
CA SER A 374 -43.02 2.67 12.49
C SER A 374 -43.40 2.22 13.89
N PHE A 375 -42.41 2.15 14.77
CA PHE A 375 -42.58 1.68 16.13
C PHE A 375 -41.93 2.65 17.12
N SER A 376 -42.48 2.70 18.33
CA SER A 376 -41.84 3.34 19.48
C SER A 376 -41.74 2.37 20.66
N VAL A 377 -40.69 2.50 21.44
CA VAL A 377 -40.45 1.73 22.66
C VAL A 377 -39.76 2.64 23.68
N LEU A 378 -39.86 2.33 24.98
CA LEU A 378 -39.08 3.02 26.00
C LEU A 378 -37.60 2.58 25.96
N ALA A 379 -36.71 3.39 26.53
CA ALA A 379 -35.27 3.12 26.51
C ALA A 379 -34.84 1.83 27.25
N ASP A 380 -35.68 1.29 28.12
CA ASP A 380 -35.51 -0.01 28.78
C ASP A 380 -36.04 -1.19 27.94
N GLY A 381 -36.53 -0.93 26.72
CA GLY A 381 -37.12 -1.93 25.84
C GLY A 381 -38.54 -2.36 26.20
N SER A 382 -39.24 -1.64 27.10
CA SER A 382 -40.64 -1.89 27.42
C SER A 382 -41.60 -1.01 26.61
N GLY A 383 -42.88 -1.39 26.55
CA GLY A 383 -43.91 -0.56 25.91
C GLY A 383 -43.80 -0.44 24.39
N LEU A 384 -43.44 -1.52 23.70
CA LEU A 384 -43.43 -1.54 22.23
C LEU A 384 -44.83 -1.22 21.68
N GLU A 385 -44.91 -0.18 20.88
CA GLU A 385 -46.13 0.31 20.25
C GLU A 385 -45.88 0.56 18.76
N ARG A 386 -46.84 0.19 17.91
CA ARG A 386 -46.83 0.53 16.49
C ARG A 386 -47.47 1.89 16.29
N THR A 387 -46.71 2.84 15.77
CA THR A 387 -47.12 4.24 15.59
C THR A 387 -47.52 4.57 14.15
N GLY A 388 -47.26 3.68 13.18
CA GLY A 388 -47.50 3.91 11.75
C GLY A 388 -47.52 2.66 10.90
#